data_AF-E1GU80-F1
#
_entry.id   AF-E1GU80-F1
#
_cell.length_a   1.000
_cell.length_b   1.000
_cell.length_c   1.000
_cell.angle_alpha   90.00
_cell.angle_beta   90.00
_cell.angle_gamma   90.00
#
_symmetry.space_group_name_H-M   'P 1'
#
loop_
_entity.id
_entity.type
_entity.pdbx_description
1 polymer ?
#
loop_
_entity_poly.entity_id
_entity_poly.type
_entity_poly.pdbx_seq_one_letter_code
_entity_poly.pdbx_strand_id
1 'polypeptide(L)'
;MSILYTDACSKLISSERKPSMFKFRKAERLCSKKQIELLFEGGASKSMTAFPLRAVFRFIPNEAAQNNKKAELINNNANIVDAQVQLLISVPKKFFKRAVKRNRIKRQIREAFRKNRSLLNTVLASYKDKQLLIAMIWLDDKLYSSIQIEQRVCHLMKRIGEVEI
;
A
#
# COMPACT_ATOMS: atom_id res chain seq x y z
N MET A 1 -9.22 -29.85 15.56
CA MET A 1 -8.27 -29.22 14.62
C MET A 1 -9.07 -28.75 13.42
N SER A 2 -8.84 -27.50 13.01
CA SER A 2 -9.42 -26.80 11.85
C SER A 2 -10.66 -25.94 12.13
N ILE A 3 -10.47 -24.65 11.85
CA ILE A 3 -11.45 -23.58 11.59
C ILE A 3 -11.94 -22.81 12.83
N LEU A 4 -11.06 -21.99 13.41
CA LEU A 4 -11.44 -20.79 14.15
C LEU A 4 -10.64 -19.61 13.59
N TYR A 5 -11.03 -19.06 12.43
CA TYR A 5 -10.69 -17.67 12.04
C TYR A 5 -11.44 -17.21 10.77
N THR A 6 -12.75 -17.46 10.68
CA THR A 6 -13.56 -17.06 9.49
C THR A 6 -14.72 -16.11 9.76
N ASP A 7 -14.98 -15.70 11.01
CA ASP A 7 -16.20 -14.94 11.33
C ASP A 7 -16.04 -13.48 11.77
N ALA A 8 -14.81 -12.96 11.92
CA ALA A 8 -14.63 -11.55 12.30
C ALA A 8 -14.70 -10.56 11.11
N CYS A 9 -14.63 -11.04 9.86
CA CYS A 9 -14.50 -10.16 8.69
C CYS A 9 -15.83 -9.80 8.02
N SER A 10 -16.94 -10.47 8.36
CA SER A 10 -18.22 -10.30 7.65
C SER A 10 -19.20 -9.31 8.31
N LYS A 11 -18.88 -8.76 9.49
CA LYS A 11 -19.81 -7.91 10.28
C LYS A 11 -19.45 -6.42 10.38
N LEU A 12 -18.54 -5.90 9.54
CA LEU A 12 -18.21 -4.46 9.51
C LEU A 12 -18.57 -3.76 8.19
N ILE A 13 -19.63 -4.22 7.53
CA ILE A 13 -20.20 -3.56 6.33
C ILE A 13 -21.59 -3.08 6.70
N SER A 14 -21.69 -1.91 7.33
CA SER A 14 -22.87 -1.04 7.39
C SER A 14 -22.50 0.27 8.09
N SER A 15 -21.80 1.15 7.38
CA SER A 15 -21.68 2.56 7.74
C SER A 15 -21.53 3.33 6.43
N GLU A 16 -22.56 4.09 6.11
CA GLU A 16 -22.71 4.91 4.91
C GLU A 16 -21.50 5.84 4.75
N ARG A 17 -20.56 5.47 3.89
CA ARG A 17 -19.47 6.37 3.51
C ARG A 17 -19.97 7.32 2.43
N LYS A 18 -20.09 8.60 2.78
CA LYS A 18 -20.18 9.71 1.81
C LYS A 18 -19.12 9.51 0.71
N PRO A 19 -19.45 9.71 -0.59
CA PRO A 19 -18.50 9.48 -1.67
C PRO A 19 -17.50 10.64 -1.72
N SER A 20 -16.56 10.69 -0.76
CA SER A 20 -15.38 11.50 -0.96
C SER A 20 -14.59 10.88 -2.11
N MET A 21 -14.09 11.73 -3.00
CA MET A 21 -13.41 11.34 -4.23
C MET A 21 -12.08 10.64 -3.92
N PHE A 22 -12.17 9.37 -3.54
CA PHE A 22 -11.03 8.49 -3.35
C PHE A 22 -10.45 8.21 -4.74
N LYS A 23 -9.47 9.01 -5.18
CA LYS A 23 -8.69 8.77 -6.40
C LYS A 23 -7.28 8.39 -6.00
N PHE A 24 -6.67 7.43 -6.68
CA PHE A 24 -5.26 7.10 -6.50
C PHE A 24 -4.39 8.22 -7.10
N ARG A 25 -3.89 9.12 -6.24
CA ARG A 25 -3.23 10.38 -6.62
C ARG A 25 -1.81 10.14 -7.13
N LYS A 26 -1.23 11.15 -7.78
CA LYS A 26 0.17 11.07 -8.25
C LYS A 26 1.16 11.00 -7.07
N ALA A 27 0.86 11.66 -5.96
CA ALA A 27 1.68 11.67 -4.74
C ALA A 27 1.86 10.27 -4.11
N GLU A 28 0.84 9.42 -4.22
CA GLU A 28 0.85 8.05 -3.69
C GLU A 28 1.65 7.08 -4.56
N ARG A 29 2.18 7.52 -5.71
CA ARG A 29 2.94 6.68 -6.64
C ARG A 29 4.42 6.79 -6.32
N LEU A 30 5.05 5.66 -6.01
CA LEU A 30 6.50 5.59 -5.91
C LEU A 30 7.10 5.55 -7.33
N CYS A 31 7.62 6.71 -7.77
CA CYS A 31 8.20 6.90 -9.11
C CYS A 31 9.69 7.29 -9.09
N SER A 32 10.22 7.76 -7.97
CA SER A 32 11.62 8.23 -7.90
C SER A 32 12.58 7.04 -7.99
N LYS A 33 13.51 7.09 -8.94
CA LYS A 33 14.52 6.05 -9.13
C LYS A 33 15.34 5.82 -7.86
N LYS A 34 15.79 6.90 -7.21
CA LYS A 34 16.54 6.84 -5.94
C LYS A 34 15.76 6.13 -4.84
N GLN A 35 14.47 6.44 -4.68
CA GLN A 35 13.63 5.80 -3.65
C GLN A 35 13.34 4.33 -3.97
N ILE A 36 13.22 3.98 -5.26
CA ILE A 36 13.05 2.59 -5.69
C ILE A 36 14.33 1.79 -5.43
N GLU A 37 15.49 2.33 -5.78
CA GLU A 37 16.80 1.72 -5.49
C GLU A 37 16.96 1.52 -3.98
N LEU A 38 16.72 2.57 -3.20
CA LEU A 38 16.73 2.51 -1.73
C LEU A 38 15.78 1.45 -1.17
N LEU A 39 14.59 1.26 -1.76
CA LEU A 39 13.64 0.24 -1.32
C LEU A 39 14.15 -1.19 -1.55
N PHE A 40 14.99 -1.42 -2.55
CA PHE A 40 15.54 -2.75 -2.87
C PHE A 40 17.00 -2.94 -2.46
N GLU A 41 17.69 -1.89 -2.02
CA GLU A 41 18.98 -2.00 -1.34
C GLU A 41 18.81 -2.81 -0.03
N GLY A 42 19.69 -3.78 0.20
CA GLY A 42 19.63 -4.66 1.37
C GLY A 42 19.73 -3.90 2.71
N GLY A 43 19.53 -4.61 3.82
CA GLY A 43 19.68 -4.06 5.18
C GLY A 43 18.36 -3.63 5.82
N ALA A 44 17.85 -2.44 5.48
CA ALA A 44 16.68 -1.84 6.14
C ALA A 44 15.34 -2.15 5.46
N SER A 45 15.34 -2.88 4.35
CA SER A 45 14.13 -3.25 3.63
C SER A 45 13.56 -4.56 4.15
N LYS A 46 12.29 -4.55 4.56
CA LYS A 46 11.57 -5.74 5.00
C LYS A 46 10.72 -6.27 3.84
N SER A 47 10.47 -7.58 3.83
CA SER A 47 9.59 -8.18 2.83
C SER A 47 8.70 -9.26 3.42
N MET A 48 7.50 -9.38 2.88
CA MET A 48 6.51 -10.36 3.29
C MET A 48 5.68 -10.81 2.08
N THR A 49 5.20 -12.05 2.13
CA THR A 49 4.48 -12.66 1.00
C THR A 49 3.11 -13.12 1.44
N ALA A 50 2.10 -12.71 0.69
CA ALA A 50 0.74 -13.25 0.72
C ALA A 50 0.41 -13.66 -0.71
N PHE A 51 0.82 -14.88 -1.10
CA PHE A 51 0.76 -15.38 -2.48
C PHE A 51 -0.60 -15.07 -3.15
N PRO A 52 -0.67 -14.52 -4.37
CA PRO A 52 0.40 -14.32 -5.34
C PRO A 52 1.12 -12.96 -5.21
N LEU A 53 0.96 -12.26 -4.10
CA LEU A 53 1.49 -10.90 -3.91
C LEU A 53 2.62 -10.89 -2.87
N ARG A 54 3.71 -10.22 -3.19
CA ARG A 54 4.80 -9.93 -2.25
C ARG A 54 4.86 -8.44 -2.01
N ALA A 55 4.93 -8.03 -0.75
CA ALA A 55 5.24 -6.65 -0.37
C ALA A 55 6.71 -6.55 0.04
N VAL A 56 7.40 -5.56 -0.50
CA VAL A 56 8.67 -5.05 0.02
C VAL A 56 8.41 -3.65 0.53
N PHE A 57 8.88 -3.34 1.73
CA PHE A 57 8.62 -2.05 2.34
C PHE A 57 9.81 -1.56 3.14
N ARG A 58 9.90 -0.24 3.26
CA ARG A 58 10.92 0.48 4.03
C ARG A 58 10.32 1.78 4.54
N PHE A 59 10.65 2.12 5.79
CA PHE A 59 10.40 3.45 6.32
C PHE A 59 11.63 4.33 6.09
N ILE A 60 11.44 5.54 5.58
CA ILE A 60 12.48 6.53 5.37
C ILE A 60 12.14 7.81 6.14
N PRO A 61 13.12 8.64 6.52
CA PRO A 61 12.83 9.97 7.06
C PRO A 61 11.98 10.78 6.08
N ASN A 62 10.93 11.43 6.56
CA ASN A 62 10.09 12.28 5.74
C ASN A 62 10.78 13.64 5.55
N GLU A 63 11.56 13.78 4.48
CA GLU A 63 12.23 15.05 4.14
C GLU A 63 11.23 16.20 3.94
N ALA A 64 10.00 15.90 3.52
CA ALA A 64 8.96 16.92 3.42
C ALA A 64 8.53 17.44 4.80
N ALA A 65 8.56 16.63 5.87
CA ALA A 65 8.25 17.11 7.22
C ALA A 65 9.31 18.09 7.75
N GLN A 66 10.59 17.89 7.37
CA GLN A 66 11.69 18.76 7.78
C GLN A 66 11.64 20.13 7.07
N ASN A 67 11.31 20.15 5.77
CA ASN A 67 11.22 21.40 5.00
C ASN A 67 9.89 22.17 5.22
N ASN A 68 8.84 21.49 5.68
CA ASN A 68 7.50 22.08 5.87
C ASN A 68 7.26 22.76 7.23
N LYS A 69 8.25 22.85 8.15
CA LYS A 69 8.13 23.79 9.30
C LYS A 69 7.83 25.24 8.85
N LYS A 70 8.11 25.60 7.59
CA LYS A 70 7.77 26.90 6.98
C LYS A 70 6.43 26.93 6.22
N ALA A 71 5.80 25.78 5.95
CA ALA A 71 4.61 25.65 5.10
C ALA A 71 3.36 25.11 5.81
N GLU A 72 3.45 24.73 7.10
CA GLU A 72 2.31 24.32 7.93
C GLU A 72 1.25 25.43 8.12
N LEU A 73 1.55 26.69 7.83
CA LEU A 73 0.61 27.80 8.03
C LEU A 73 -0.45 27.98 6.93
N ILE A 74 -0.35 27.33 5.76
CA ILE A 74 -1.10 27.77 4.57
C ILE A 74 -2.22 26.80 4.12
N ASN A 75 -2.18 25.49 4.43
CA ASN A 75 -3.11 24.54 3.78
C ASN A 75 -3.66 23.45 4.71
N ASN A 76 -4.70 23.78 5.49
CA ASN A 76 -5.42 22.86 6.39
C ASN A 76 -6.26 21.76 5.68
N ASN A 77 -6.13 21.58 4.36
CA ASN A 77 -6.98 20.67 3.57
C ASN A 77 -6.21 19.58 2.79
N ALA A 78 -4.89 19.47 2.95
CA ALA A 78 -4.13 18.36 2.37
C ALA A 78 -4.18 17.15 3.31
N ASN A 79 -4.83 16.06 2.89
CA ASN A 79 -4.76 14.77 3.59
C ASN A 79 -3.28 14.38 3.78
N ILE A 80 -2.75 14.55 4.99
CA ILE A 80 -1.33 14.34 5.37
C ILE A 80 -0.87 12.91 5.01
N VAL A 81 -1.80 11.96 5.10
CA VAL A 81 -1.61 10.56 4.75
C VAL A 81 -1.23 10.37 3.27
N ASP A 82 -1.62 11.28 2.35
CA ASP A 82 -1.42 11.11 0.89
C ASP A 82 0.06 11.20 0.50
N ALA A 83 0.82 11.96 1.28
CA ALA A 83 2.25 12.17 1.06
C ALA A 83 3.12 11.17 1.84
N GLN A 84 2.58 10.58 2.91
CA GLN A 84 3.32 9.68 3.79
C GLN A 84 3.45 8.24 3.28
N VAL A 85 2.64 7.82 2.30
CA VAL A 85 2.74 6.47 1.70
C VAL A 85 2.94 6.55 0.20
N GLN A 86 3.94 5.85 -0.30
CA GLN A 86 4.18 5.70 -1.73
C GLN A 86 4.17 4.23 -2.13
N LEU A 87 3.38 3.91 -3.17
CA LEU A 87 3.16 2.57 -3.66
C LEU A 87 3.73 2.39 -5.08
N LEU A 88 4.56 1.38 -5.24
CA LEU A 88 4.99 0.81 -6.51
C LEU A 88 4.26 -0.52 -6.74
N ILE A 89 3.79 -0.77 -7.96
CA ILE A 89 3.19 -2.06 -8.33
C ILE A 89 3.94 -2.64 -9.52
N SER A 90 4.59 -3.78 -9.31
CA SER A 90 5.33 -4.52 -10.32
C SER A 90 4.60 -5.80 -10.70
N VAL A 91 4.32 -5.96 -12.00
CA VAL A 91 3.78 -7.20 -12.57
C VAL A 91 4.76 -7.66 -13.65
N PRO A 92 5.60 -8.68 -13.37
CA PRO A 92 6.62 -9.13 -14.31
C PRO A 92 6.06 -9.57 -15.67
N LYS A 93 6.78 -9.24 -16.77
CA LYS A 93 6.42 -9.66 -18.14
C LYS A 93 6.47 -11.17 -18.32
N LYS A 94 7.31 -11.88 -17.54
CA LYS A 94 7.46 -13.34 -17.61
C LYS A 94 6.15 -14.11 -17.38
N PHE A 95 5.29 -13.61 -16.49
CA PHE A 95 4.00 -14.23 -16.18
C PHE A 95 2.92 -13.89 -17.20
N PHE A 96 2.90 -12.64 -17.67
CA PHE A 96 1.89 -12.18 -18.63
C PHE A 96 2.53 -11.38 -19.74
N LYS A 97 2.66 -11.98 -20.93
CA LYS A 97 3.14 -11.27 -22.13
C LYS A 97 2.18 -10.16 -22.57
N ARG A 98 0.86 -10.41 -22.52
CA ARG A 98 -0.18 -9.44 -22.88
C ARG A 98 -0.33 -8.33 -21.83
N ALA A 99 -0.21 -7.07 -22.26
CA ALA A 99 -0.29 -5.89 -21.38
C ALA A 99 -1.63 -5.74 -20.66
N VAL A 100 -2.74 -6.15 -21.32
CA VAL A 100 -4.10 -6.05 -20.77
C VAL A 100 -4.23 -6.82 -19.45
N LYS A 101 -3.65 -8.04 -19.37
CA LYS A 101 -3.67 -8.87 -18.15
C LYS A 101 -2.90 -8.20 -17.01
N ARG A 102 -1.69 -7.69 -17.28
CA ARG A 102 -0.88 -6.95 -16.29
C ARG A 102 -1.60 -5.69 -15.79
N ASN A 103 -2.25 -4.97 -16.69
CA ASN A 103 -2.98 -3.76 -16.36
C ASN A 103 -4.21 -4.05 -15.52
N ARG A 104 -4.92 -5.16 -15.78
CA ARG A 104 -6.01 -5.64 -14.93
C ARG A 104 -5.52 -5.88 -13.49
N ILE A 105 -4.43 -6.63 -13.31
CA ILE A 105 -3.84 -6.90 -11.98
C ILE A 105 -3.47 -5.59 -11.28
N LYS A 106 -2.74 -4.70 -11.97
CA LYS A 106 -2.36 -3.40 -11.43
C LYS A 106 -3.57 -2.54 -11.04
N ARG A 107 -4.68 -2.60 -11.80
CA ARG A 107 -5.94 -1.92 -11.44
C ARG A 107 -6.55 -2.52 -10.18
N GLN A 108 -6.67 -3.85 -10.09
CA GLN A 108 -7.23 -4.52 -8.91
C GLN A 108 -6.46 -4.21 -7.63
N ILE A 109 -5.12 -4.22 -7.69
CA ILE A 109 -4.26 -3.86 -6.55
C ILE A 109 -4.47 -2.40 -6.14
N ARG A 110 -4.51 -1.46 -7.10
CA ARG A 110 -4.77 -0.04 -6.81
C ARG A 110 -6.13 0.17 -6.16
N GLU A 111 -7.17 -0.48 -6.66
CA GLU A 111 -8.52 -0.36 -6.10
C GLU A 111 -8.60 -0.95 -4.69
N ALA A 112 -7.98 -2.12 -4.46
CA ALA A 112 -7.89 -2.71 -3.13
C ALA A 112 -7.15 -1.79 -2.14
N PHE A 113 -6.02 -1.22 -2.55
CA PHE A 113 -5.27 -0.27 -1.73
C PHE A 113 -6.08 0.99 -1.43
N ARG A 114 -6.72 1.56 -2.45
CA ARG A 114 -7.55 2.78 -2.34
C ARG A 114 -8.70 2.60 -1.35
N LYS A 115 -9.40 1.46 -1.40
CA LYS A 115 -10.52 1.16 -0.49
C LYS A 115 -10.10 0.98 0.96
N ASN A 116 -8.89 0.44 1.18
CA ASN A 116 -8.41 0.00 2.48
C ASN A 116 -7.29 0.87 3.03
N ARG A 117 -7.09 2.05 2.45
CA ARG A 117 -6.01 2.96 2.79
C ARG A 117 -5.98 3.37 4.25
N SER A 118 -7.16 3.50 4.86
CA SER A 118 -7.32 3.84 6.28
C SER A 118 -6.64 2.85 7.22
N LEU A 119 -6.41 1.60 6.79
CA LEU A 119 -5.69 0.61 7.60
C LEU A 119 -4.24 1.03 7.91
N LEU A 120 -3.64 1.86 7.05
CA LEU A 120 -2.29 2.37 7.28
C LEU A 120 -2.27 3.61 8.18
N ASN A 121 -3.41 4.27 8.42
CA ASN A 121 -3.44 5.50 9.22
C ASN A 121 -2.91 5.25 10.65
N THR A 122 -3.27 4.12 11.26
CA THR A 122 -2.78 3.74 12.59
C THR A 122 -1.25 3.58 12.60
N VAL A 123 -0.70 2.94 11.57
CA VAL A 123 0.75 2.73 11.43
C VAL A 123 1.46 4.06 11.26
N LEU A 124 0.94 4.94 10.40
CA LEU A 124 1.55 6.24 10.12
C LEU A 124 1.43 7.23 11.29
N ALA A 125 0.38 7.12 12.10
CA ALA A 125 0.21 7.95 13.29
C ALA A 125 1.35 7.75 14.30
N SER A 126 1.88 6.52 14.41
CA SER A 126 3.03 6.20 15.26
C SER A 126 4.36 6.73 14.69
N TYR A 127 4.42 7.08 13.40
CA TYR A 127 5.64 7.52 12.72
C TYR A 127 5.44 8.82 11.94
N LYS A 128 5.07 9.90 12.64
CA LYS A 128 4.79 11.22 12.03
C LYS A 128 5.93 11.75 11.14
N ASP A 129 7.17 11.47 11.54
CA ASP A 129 8.38 11.97 10.85
C ASP A 129 8.94 11.00 9.79
N LYS A 130 8.24 9.89 9.51
CA LYS A 130 8.67 8.90 8.51
C LYS A 130 7.69 8.82 7.35
N GLN A 131 8.22 8.43 6.20
CA GLN A 131 7.49 8.08 5.01
C GLN A 131 7.63 6.59 4.75
N LEU A 132 6.53 5.92 4.40
CA LEU A 132 6.48 4.50 4.09
C LEU A 132 6.53 4.27 2.58
N LEU A 133 7.57 3.59 2.13
CA LEU A 133 7.71 3.12 0.75
C LEU A 133 7.26 1.66 0.67
N ILE A 134 6.38 1.34 -0.28
CA ILE A 134 5.86 -0.01 -0.49
C ILE A 134 6.00 -0.39 -1.97
N ALA A 135 6.53 -1.57 -2.25
CA ALA A 135 6.45 -2.21 -3.56
C ALA A 135 5.67 -3.51 -3.46
N MET A 136 4.58 -3.60 -4.22
CA MET A 136 3.80 -4.81 -4.39
C MET A 136 4.21 -5.52 -5.69
N ILE A 137 4.75 -6.73 -5.56
CA ILE A 137 5.30 -7.52 -6.65
C ILE A 137 4.44 -8.77 -6.85
N TRP A 138 3.96 -8.94 -8.08
CA TRP A 138 3.19 -10.12 -8.47
C TRP A 138 4.09 -11.33 -8.73
N LEU A 139 3.68 -12.51 -8.25
CA LEU A 139 4.49 -13.73 -8.23
C LEU A 139 3.92 -14.92 -9.02
N ASP A 140 2.78 -14.78 -9.70
CA ASP A 140 2.10 -15.92 -10.34
C ASP A 140 1.71 -15.66 -11.81
N ASP A 141 1.40 -16.69 -12.58
CA ASP A 141 0.90 -16.59 -13.96
C ASP A 141 -0.62 -16.72 -14.11
N LYS A 142 -1.34 -16.83 -12.98
CA LYS A 142 -2.80 -16.93 -12.94
C LYS A 142 -3.47 -15.60 -12.61
N LEU A 143 -4.71 -15.45 -13.05
CA LEU A 143 -5.54 -14.29 -12.73
C LEU A 143 -6.46 -14.61 -11.56
N TYR A 144 -6.58 -13.67 -10.63
CA TYR A 144 -7.39 -13.83 -9.42
C TYR A 144 -8.58 -12.85 -9.43
N SER A 145 -9.60 -13.18 -8.65
CA SER A 145 -10.75 -12.30 -8.46
C SER A 145 -10.35 -11.05 -7.67
N SER A 146 -11.10 -9.97 -7.83
CA SER A 146 -10.83 -8.72 -7.09
C SER A 146 -10.94 -8.92 -5.59
N ILE A 147 -11.84 -9.82 -5.14
CA ILE A 147 -12.03 -10.17 -3.73
C ILE A 147 -10.76 -10.83 -3.17
N GLN A 148 -10.20 -11.80 -3.89
CA GLN A 148 -8.98 -12.49 -3.47
C GLN A 148 -7.80 -11.51 -3.40
N ILE A 149 -7.64 -10.65 -4.41
CA ILE A 149 -6.57 -9.64 -4.41
C ILE A 149 -6.74 -8.65 -3.26
N GLU A 150 -7.97 -8.20 -3.00
CA GLU A 150 -8.30 -7.30 -1.90
C GLU A 150 -7.94 -7.90 -0.55
N GLN A 151 -8.28 -9.17 -0.31
CA GLN A 151 -7.90 -9.90 0.90
C GLN A 151 -6.38 -9.96 1.09
N ARG A 152 -5.60 -10.27 0.04
CA ARG A 152 -4.12 -10.32 0.13
C ARG A 152 -3.52 -8.94 0.38
N VAL A 153 -4.04 -7.89 -0.26
CA VAL A 153 -3.60 -6.51 -0.05
C VAL A 153 -3.86 -6.09 1.39
N CYS A 154 -5.08 -6.30 1.91
CA CYS A 154 -5.43 -5.98 3.29
C CYS A 154 -4.57 -6.75 4.29
N HIS A 155 -4.33 -8.03 4.05
CA HIS A 155 -3.46 -8.85 4.90
C HIS A 155 -2.05 -8.27 4.97
N LEU A 156 -1.44 -7.96 3.82
CA LEU A 156 -0.10 -7.35 3.77
C LEU A 156 -0.07 -5.99 4.47
N MET A 157 -1.08 -5.14 4.28
CA MET A 157 -1.16 -3.82 4.93
C MET A 157 -1.23 -3.92 6.46
N LYS A 158 -2.01 -4.87 6.99
CA LYS A 158 -2.09 -5.12 8.45
C LYS A 158 -0.76 -5.62 8.99
N ARG A 159 -0.16 -6.61 8.31
CA ARG A 159 1.13 -7.20 8.70
C ARG A 159 2.26 -6.16 8.69
N ILE A 160 2.27 -5.22 7.75
CA ILE A 160 3.24 -4.11 7.75
C ILE A 160 3.14 -3.28 9.04
N GLY A 161 1.93 -3.09 9.57
CA GLY A 161 1.72 -2.39 10.84
C GLY A 161 2.19 -3.14 12.09
N GLU A 162 2.15 -4.46 12.06
CA GLU A 162 2.53 -5.32 13.19
C GLU A 162 4.05 -5.51 13.29
N VAL A 163 4.77 -5.51 12.17
CA VAL A 163 6.20 -5.90 12.09
C VAL A 163 7.17 -4.84 12.64
N GLU A 164 6.68 -3.66 13.00
CA GLU A 164 7.49 -2.53 13.48
C GLU A 164 7.22 -2.12 14.94
N ILE A 165 6.28 -2.80 15.61
CA ILE A 165 6.07 -2.70 17.06
C ILE A 165 7.09 -3.59 17.78
#